data_AF-A0A8E6B4T5-F1
#
_entry.id   AF-A0A8E6B4T5-F1
#
_cell.length_a   1.000
_cell.length_b   1.000
_cell.length_c   1.000
_cell.angle_alpha   90.00
_cell.angle_beta   90.00
_cell.angle_gamma   90.00
#
_symmetry.space_group_name_H-M   'P 1'
#
loop_
_entity.id
_entity.type
_entity.pdbx_description
1 polymer ?
#
loop_
_entity_poly.entity_id
_entity_poly.type
_entity_poly.pdbx_seq_one_letter_code
_entity_poly.pdbx_strand_id
1 'polypeptide(L)'
;MSITIHLPEGTETKLRQKAELAGVSIERYLTNLAELDLSGESRTFTRKSFDEILAPARQSFVESGDSEAELTRVFEAARNEVWSEKQKTGLPTE
;
A
#
# COMPACT_ATOMS: atom_id res chain seq x y z
N MET A 1 29.35 -0.73 6.65
CA MET A 1 29.71 -1.92 7.45
C MET A 1 29.12 -3.13 6.72
N SER A 2 29.80 -4.27 6.67
CA SER A 2 29.29 -5.47 6.00
C SER A 2 28.99 -6.58 7.01
N ILE A 3 27.93 -7.34 6.74
CA ILE A 3 27.51 -8.50 7.54
C ILE A 3 27.34 -9.68 6.58
N THR A 4 27.89 -10.84 6.94
CA THR A 4 27.70 -12.09 6.20
C THR A 4 26.72 -12.97 6.98
N ILE A 5 25.69 -13.48 6.31
CA ILE A 5 24.67 -14.34 6.91
C ILE A 5 24.62 -15.67 6.16
N HIS A 6 24.42 -16.76 6.90
CA HIS A 6 24.17 -18.08 6.33
C HIS A 6 22.67 -18.33 6.30
N LEU A 7 22.12 -18.55 5.10
CA LEU A 7 20.70 -18.77 4.90
C LEU A 7 20.42 -20.26 4.63
N PRO A 8 19.29 -20.80 5.10
CA PRO A 8 18.84 -22.13 4.69
C PRO A 8 18.63 -22.20 3.18
N GLU A 9 18.78 -23.41 2.62
CA GLU A 9 18.65 -23.66 1.19
C GLU A 9 17.32 -23.14 0.63
N GLY A 10 17.37 -22.47 -0.53
CA GLY A 10 16.20 -21.86 -1.19
C GLY A 10 15.65 -20.58 -0.55
N THR A 11 16.14 -20.16 0.62
CA THR A 11 15.73 -18.90 1.26
C THR A 11 16.23 -17.70 0.47
N GLU A 12 17.47 -17.76 -0.02
CA GLU A 12 18.05 -16.70 -0.86
C GLU A 12 17.21 -16.47 -2.12
N THR A 13 16.79 -17.55 -2.81
CA THR A 13 15.96 -17.46 -4.01
C THR A 13 14.64 -16.76 -3.74
N LYS A 14 13.98 -17.10 -2.63
CA LYS A 14 12.72 -16.44 -2.22
C LYS A 14 12.94 -14.96 -1.91
N LEU A 15 14.03 -14.61 -1.24
CA LEU A 15 14.36 -13.21 -0.94
C LEU A 15 14.65 -12.42 -2.23
N ARG A 16 15.36 -13.01 -3.20
CA ARG A 16 15.60 -12.40 -4.52
C ARG A 16 14.29 -12.17 -5.28
N GLN A 17 13.39 -13.15 -5.31
CA GLN A 17 12.07 -12.98 -5.92
C GLN A 17 11.26 -11.87 -5.26
N LYS A 18 11.28 -11.79 -3.92
CA LYS A 18 10.58 -10.70 -3.20
C LYS A 18 11.18 -9.33 -3.50
N ALA A 19 12.50 -9.23 -3.61
CA ALA A 19 13.17 -7.99 -3.99
C ALA A 19 12.78 -7.56 -5.42
N GLU A 20 12.75 -8.50 -6.36
CA GLU A 20 12.32 -8.28 -7.74
C GLU A 20 10.87 -7.81 -7.82
N LEU A 21 9.94 -8.47 -7.10
CA LEU A 21 8.54 -8.05 -7.01
C LEU A 21 8.37 -6.65 -6.41
N ALA A 22 9.26 -6.27 -5.49
CA ALA A 22 9.29 -4.93 -4.92
C ALA A 22 10.05 -3.90 -5.78
N GLY A 23 10.62 -4.31 -6.93
CA GLY A 23 11.36 -3.43 -7.84
C GLY A 23 12.68 -2.90 -7.26
N VAL A 24 13.28 -3.60 -6.29
CA VAL A 24 14.51 -3.16 -5.61
C VAL A 24 15.59 -4.24 -5.65
N SER A 25 16.85 -3.84 -5.46
CA SER A 25 17.95 -4.81 -5.33
C SER A 25 17.82 -5.64 -4.04
N ILE A 26 18.45 -6.82 -4.02
CA ILE A 26 18.44 -7.70 -2.85
C ILE A 26 19.07 -7.03 -1.61
N GLU A 27 20.12 -6.23 -1.79
CA GLU A 27 20.79 -5.51 -0.71
C GLU A 27 19.87 -4.44 -0.11
N ARG A 28 19.18 -3.67 -0.96
CA ARG A 28 18.22 -2.66 -0.50
C ARG A 28 17.02 -3.33 0.17
N TYR A 29 16.54 -4.44 -0.38
CA TYR A 29 15.45 -5.22 0.23
C TYR A 29 15.81 -5.70 1.64
N LEU A 30 17.00 -6.28 1.82
CA LEU A 30 17.48 -6.76 3.12
C LEU A 30 17.74 -5.61 4.11
N THR A 31 18.25 -4.48 3.62
CA THR A 31 18.45 -3.27 4.44
C THR A 31 17.12 -2.75 4.97
N ASN A 32 16.11 -2.62 4.10
CA ASN A 32 14.77 -2.19 4.49
C ASN A 32 14.14 -3.14 5.52
N LEU A 33 14.33 -4.46 5.37
CA LEU A 33 13.85 -5.44 6.34
C LEU A 33 14.53 -5.28 7.71
N ALA A 34 15.83 -5.02 7.74
CA ALA A 34 16.57 -4.78 8.98
C ALA A 34 16.13 -3.46 9.64
N GLU A 35 15.96 -2.40 8.87
CA GLU A 35 15.46 -1.11 9.35
C GLU A 35 14.03 -1.23 9.90
N LEU A 36 13.16 -2.00 9.26
CA LEU A 36 11.79 -2.28 9.72
C LEU A 36 11.76 -3.07 11.04
N ASP A 37 12.69 -4.01 11.25
CA ASP A 37 12.82 -4.69 12.55
C ASP A 37 13.34 -3.75 13.65
N LEU A 38 14.29 -2.88 13.30
CA LEU A 38 14.85 -1.90 14.23
C LEU A 38 13.87 -0.77 14.60
N SER A 39 13.01 -0.35 13.66
CA SER A 39 11.97 0.65 13.93
C SER A 39 10.89 0.15 14.90
N GLY A 40 10.90 -1.15 15.21
CA GLY A 40 9.90 -1.80 16.04
C GLY A 40 8.60 -2.08 15.29
N GLU A 41 8.38 -1.50 14.10
CA GLU A 41 7.20 -1.71 13.26
C GLU A 41 7.02 -3.20 12.89
N SER A 42 8.12 -3.94 12.71
CA SER A 42 8.09 -5.40 12.50
C SER A 42 7.56 -6.17 13.72
N ARG A 43 7.83 -5.70 14.94
CA ARG A 43 7.40 -6.34 16.20
C ARG A 43 6.04 -5.83 16.68
N THR A 44 5.60 -4.67 16.19
CA THR A 44 4.26 -4.09 16.36
C THR A 44 3.38 -4.21 15.11
N PHE A 45 3.54 -5.26 14.33
CA PHE A 45 2.35 -6.03 13.88
C PHE A 45 1.69 -6.75 15.07
N THR A 46 1.65 -6.13 16.26
CA THR A 46 0.45 -6.15 17.08
C THR A 46 -0.67 -5.72 16.14
N ARG A 47 -1.38 -6.73 15.60
CA ARG A 47 -2.56 -6.63 14.77
C ARG A 47 -3.43 -5.49 15.27
N LYS A 48 -3.24 -4.26 14.77
CA LYS A 48 -4.36 -3.35 14.70
C LYS A 48 -5.33 -4.07 13.80
N SER A 49 -6.47 -4.43 14.35
CA SER A 49 -7.59 -4.91 13.57
C SER A 49 -7.85 -3.89 12.46
N PHE A 50 -8.39 -4.37 11.34
CA PHE A 50 -8.80 -3.48 10.25
C PHE A 50 -9.68 -2.33 10.77
N ASP A 51 -10.49 -2.61 11.81
CA ASP A 51 -11.26 -1.60 12.51
C ASP A 51 -10.42 -0.54 13.23
N GLU A 52 -9.34 -0.89 13.92
CA GLU A 52 -8.47 0.08 14.56
C GLU A 52 -7.70 0.94 13.55
N ILE A 53 -7.38 0.37 12.38
CA ILE A 53 -6.78 1.10 11.28
C ILE A 53 -7.76 2.14 10.71
N LEU A 54 -9.04 1.77 10.57
CA LEU A 54 -10.07 2.62 9.99
C LEU A 54 -10.80 3.54 10.98
N ALA A 55 -10.58 3.37 12.29
CA ALA A 55 -11.24 4.17 13.32
C ALA A 55 -11.07 5.69 13.11
N PRO A 56 -9.87 6.21 12.80
CA PRO A 56 -9.70 7.65 12.54
C PRO A 56 -10.48 8.12 11.31
N ALA A 57 -10.51 7.33 10.25
CA ALA A 57 -11.25 7.66 9.03
C ALA A 57 -12.76 7.72 9.31
N ARG A 58 -13.32 6.74 10.03
CA ARG A 58 -14.74 6.74 10.42
C ARG A 58 -15.10 7.92 11.31
N GLN A 59 -14.23 8.27 12.25
CA GLN A 59 -14.40 9.44 13.11
C GLN A 59 -14.50 10.72 12.25
N SER A 60 -13.59 10.91 11.30
CA SER A 60 -13.63 12.06 10.39
C SER A 60 -14.86 12.11 9.50
N PHE A 61 -15.38 10.96 9.07
CA PHE A 61 -16.65 10.89 8.32
C PHE A 61 -17.86 11.26 9.19
N VAL A 62 -17.89 10.83 10.46
CA VAL A 62 -18.97 11.21 11.38
C VAL A 62 -18.91 12.71 11.69
N GLU A 63 -17.70 13.26 11.85
CA GLU A 63 -17.48 14.68 12.14
C GLU A 63 -17.77 15.59 10.94
N SER A 64 -17.55 15.14 9.71
CA SER A 64 -17.87 15.93 8.51
C SER A 64 -19.38 16.07 8.30
N GLY A 65 -20.18 15.16 8.87
CA GLY A 65 -21.64 15.16 8.70
C GLY A 65 -22.09 14.80 7.28
N ASP A 66 -21.15 14.41 6.42
CA ASP A 66 -21.44 14.00 5.05
C ASP A 66 -22.22 12.69 5.08
N SER A 67 -23.36 12.66 4.39
CA SER A 67 -24.10 11.42 4.22
C SER A 67 -23.38 10.49 3.23
N GLU A 68 -23.57 9.18 3.37
CA GLU A 68 -23.13 8.19 2.39
C GLU A 68 -23.60 8.53 0.95
N ALA A 69 -24.79 9.11 0.83
CA ALA A 69 -25.35 9.58 -0.43
C ALA A 69 -24.55 10.75 -1.04
N GLU A 70 -23.94 11.60 -0.21
CA GLU A 70 -23.13 12.73 -0.64
C GLU A 70 -21.76 12.27 -1.15
N LEU A 71 -21.14 11.33 -0.45
CA LEU A 71 -19.91 10.66 -0.90
C LEU A 71 -20.13 9.91 -2.22
N THR A 72 -21.27 9.23 -2.35
CA THR A 72 -21.65 8.54 -3.58
C THR A 72 -21.75 9.53 -4.74
N ARG A 73 -22.39 10.69 -4.53
CA ARG A 73 -22.47 11.74 -5.54
C ARG A 73 -21.11 12.31 -5.93
N VAL A 74 -20.23 12.56 -4.97
CA VAL A 74 -18.85 13.03 -5.24
C VAL A 74 -18.09 12.02 -6.08
N PHE A 75 -18.18 10.74 -5.72
CA PHE A 75 -17.51 9.66 -6.44
C PHE A 75 -18.06 9.46 -7.86
N GLU A 76 -19.39 9.49 -8.02
CA GLU A 76 -20.05 9.40 -9.33
C GLU A 76 -19.71 10.60 -10.21
N ALA A 77 -19.69 11.81 -9.66
CA ALA A 77 -19.29 13.01 -10.39
C ALA A 77 -17.84 12.92 -10.90
N ALA A 78 -16.90 12.55 -10.03
CA ALA A 78 -15.50 12.36 -10.41
C ALA A 78 -15.33 11.25 -11.48
N ARG A 79 -16.06 10.13 -11.34
CA ARG A 79 -16.05 9.04 -12.32
C ARG A 79 -16.55 9.49 -13.68
N ASN A 80 -17.66 10.23 -13.72
CA ASN A 80 -18.26 10.73 -14.95
C ASN A 80 -17.39 11.79 -15.62
N GLU A 81 -16.69 12.62 -14.84
CA GLU A 81 -15.71 13.57 -15.35
C GLU A 81 -14.54 12.86 -16.04
N VAL A 82 -13.89 11.90 -15.36
CA VAL A 82 -12.80 11.10 -15.94
C VAL A 82 -13.26 10.34 -17.18
N TRP A 83 -14.47 9.77 -17.15
CA TRP A 83 -15.04 9.07 -18.31
C TRP A 83 -15.30 10.02 -19.48
N SER A 84 -15.84 11.21 -19.20
CA SER A 84 -16.10 12.24 -20.22
C SER A 84 -14.80 12.78 -20.83
N GLU A 85 -13.77 13.00 -20.02
CA GLU A 85 -12.45 13.41 -20.50
C GLU A 85 -11.80 12.32 -21.36
N LYS A 86 -11.91 11.04 -20.99
CA LYS A 86 -11.45 9.92 -21.84
C LYS A 86 -12.18 9.86 -23.19
N GLN A 87 -13.48 10.11 -23.21
CA GLN A 87 -14.28 10.15 -24.44
C GLN A 87 -13.94 11.37 -25.32
N LYS A 88 -13.69 12.55 -24.72
CA LYS A 88 -13.28 13.76 -25.45
C LYS A 88 -11.86 13.67 -26.02
N THR A 89 -10.97 12.92 -25.38
CA THR A 89 -9.55 12.80 -25.80
C THR A 89 -9.33 11.76 -26.91
N GLY A 90 -10.37 11.01 -27.33
CA GLY A 90 -10.33 10.20 -28.56
C GLY A 90 -9.24 9.11 -28.61
N LEU A 91 -8.88 8.51 -27.48
CA LEU A 91 -7.98 7.35 -27.48
C LEU A 91 -8.79 6.07 -27.71
N PRO A 92 -8.47 5.27 -28.75
CA PRO A 92 -9.14 4.00 -28.99
C PRO A 92 -8.87 3.06 -27.82
N THR A 93 -9.94 2.47 -27.31
CA THR A 93 -9.87 1.35 -26.37
C THR A 93 -9.60 0.10 -27.22
N GLU A 94 -8.36 -0.41 -27.17
CA GLU A 94 -8.07 -1.82 -27.51
C GLU A 94 -8.54 -2.74 -26.37
#